data_AF-A0AAV6USC9-F1
#
_entry.id   AF-A0AAV6USC9-F1
#
_cell.length_a   1.000
_cell.length_b   1.000
_cell.length_c   1.000
_cell.angle_alpha   90.00
_cell.angle_beta   90.00
_cell.angle_gamma   90.00
#
_symmetry.space_group_name_H-M   'P 1'
#
loop_
_entity.id
_entity.type
_entity.pdbx_description
1 polymer ?
#
loop_
_entity_poly.entity_id
_entity_poly.type
_entity_poly.pdbx_seq_one_letter_code
_entity_poly.pdbx_strand_id
1 'polypeptide(L)'
;MDEEEFLLLATAVCLYAKQRRPKRKWVKQWLLNRRQHTHLNLLQELRLEPSDWRNYLRLDEKAYFQLLRLVTPMIKKKRYSHETVHYSP
;
A
#
# COMPACT_ATOMS: atom_id res chain seq x y z
N MET A 1 12.40 -49.14 -13.31
CA MET A 1 11.89 -48.11 -12.39
C MET A 1 11.82 -48.80 -11.07
N ASP A 2 12.83 -48.56 -10.27
CA ASP A 2 13.04 -49.31 -9.04
C ASP A 2 12.09 -48.79 -7.96
N GLU A 3 11.74 -49.63 -6.99
CA GLU A 3 10.79 -49.29 -5.93
C GLU A 3 11.22 -48.02 -5.16
N GLU A 4 12.53 -47.84 -4.99
CA GLU A 4 13.14 -46.65 -4.41
C GLU A 4 12.89 -45.40 -5.26
N GLU A 5 13.02 -45.48 -6.58
CA GLU A 5 12.77 -44.34 -7.48
C GLU A 5 11.30 -43.92 -7.43
N PHE A 6 10.39 -44.89 -7.36
CA PHE A 6 8.96 -44.62 -7.22
C PHE A 6 8.63 -43.94 -5.89
N LEU A 7 9.22 -44.40 -4.79
CA LEU A 7 9.06 -43.79 -3.47
C LEU A 7 9.63 -42.36 -3.43
N LEU A 8 10.79 -42.13 -4.06
CA LEU A 8 11.38 -40.79 -4.18
C LEU A 8 10.50 -39.84 -5.01
N LEU A 9 9.92 -40.33 -6.11
CA LEU A 9 9.02 -39.52 -6.93
C LEU A 9 7.72 -39.19 -6.18
N ALA A 10 7.12 -40.19 -5.52
CA ALA A 10 5.90 -40.01 -4.75
C ALA A 10 6.10 -39.03 -3.58
N THR A 11 7.24 -39.10 -2.89
CA THR A 11 7.58 -38.16 -1.81
C THR A 11 7.83 -36.74 -2.35
N ALA A 12 8.52 -36.58 -3.48
CA ALA A 12 8.73 -35.28 -4.11
C ALA A 12 7.39 -34.62 -4.52
N VAL A 13 6.47 -35.38 -5.12
CA VAL A 13 5.13 -34.92 -5.47
C VAL A 13 4.33 -34.54 -4.23
N CYS A 14 4.38 -35.36 -3.17
CA CYS A 14 3.73 -35.04 -1.90
C CYS A 14 4.25 -33.75 -1.29
N LEU A 15 5.57 -33.53 -1.30
CA LEU A 15 6.19 -32.31 -0.78
C LEU A 15 5.82 -31.07 -1.61
N TYR A 16 5.78 -31.20 -2.94
CA TYR A 16 5.35 -30.14 -3.85
C TYR A 16 3.88 -29.77 -3.63
N ALA A 17 2.99 -30.76 -3.56
CA ALA A 17 1.57 -30.56 -3.30
C ALA A 17 1.28 -30.01 -1.89
N LYS A 18 2.15 -30.31 -0.92
CA LYS A 18 2.07 -29.81 0.46
C LYS A 18 2.61 -28.38 0.62
N GLN A 19 3.06 -27.71 -0.45
CA GLN A 19 3.36 -26.28 -0.40
C GLN A 19 2.12 -25.51 0.06
N ARG A 20 2.10 -25.19 1.35
CA ARG A 20 1.00 -24.47 1.98
C ARG A 20 1.01 -23.05 1.45
N ARG A 21 -0.16 -22.59 0.98
CA ARG A 21 -0.34 -21.18 0.68
C ARG A 21 0.09 -20.36 1.90
N PRO A 22 0.85 -19.27 1.72
CA PRO A 22 1.25 -18.43 2.84
C PRO A 22 0.00 -18.01 3.61
N LYS A 23 0.02 -18.19 4.93
CA LYS A 23 -1.09 -17.77 5.79
C LYS A 23 -1.31 -16.28 5.58
N ARG A 24 -2.54 -15.88 5.28
CA ARG A 24 -2.89 -14.45 5.18
C ARG A 24 -2.72 -13.80 6.56
N LYS A 25 -2.06 -12.64 6.62
CA LYS A 25 -2.03 -11.80 7.83
C LYS A 25 -3.47 -11.47 8.22
N TRP A 26 -3.91 -11.90 9.41
CA TRP A 26 -5.28 -11.69 9.88
C TRP A 26 -5.55 -10.20 10.11
N VAL A 27 -4.65 -9.52 10.81
CA VAL A 27 -4.70 -8.06 11.01
C VAL A 27 -3.56 -7.43 10.23
N LYS A 28 -3.88 -6.49 9.34
CA LYS A 28 -2.89 -5.74 8.56
C LYS A 28 -2.13 -4.80 9.50
N GLN A 29 -0.81 -4.73 9.40
CA GLN A 29 0.02 -3.96 10.35
C GLN A 29 -0.35 -2.47 10.39
N TRP A 30 -0.71 -1.89 9.25
CA TRP A 30 -1.16 -0.51 9.16
C TRP A 30 -2.44 -0.22 9.96
N LEU A 31 -3.31 -1.22 10.21
CA LEU A 31 -4.51 -1.04 11.05
C LEU A 31 -4.15 -0.84 12.52
N LEU A 32 -3.08 -1.50 12.99
CA LEU A 32 -2.58 -1.37 14.36
C LEU A 32 -1.96 0.01 14.58
N ASN A 33 -1.22 0.50 13.58
CA ASN A 33 -0.48 1.75 13.69
C ASN A 33 -1.24 2.97 13.13
N ARG A 34 -2.50 2.82 12.70
CA ARG A 34 -3.27 3.88 12.02
C ARG A 34 -3.38 5.19 12.79
N ARG A 35 -3.26 5.14 14.12
CA ARG A 35 -3.32 6.31 15.02
C ARG A 35 -1.95 6.99 15.17
N GLN A 36 -0.86 6.29 14.88
CA GLN A 36 0.51 6.76 15.03
C GLN A 36 1.02 7.44 13.77
N HIS A 37 0.59 6.97 12.59
CA HIS A 37 0.96 7.59 11.31
C HIS A 37 -0.06 8.67 10.94
N THR A 38 0.43 9.84 10.52
CA THR A 38 -0.41 10.77 9.76
C THR A 38 -0.89 10.07 8.49
N HIS A 39 -2.04 10.47 7.95
CA HIS A 39 -2.61 9.86 6.74
C HIS A 39 -1.61 9.81 5.57
N LEU A 40 -0.69 10.78 5.46
CA LEU A 40 0.33 10.81 4.41
C LEU A 40 1.46 9.80 4.64
N ASN A 41 1.94 9.65 5.88
CA ASN A 41 2.96 8.66 6.21
C ASN A 41 2.43 7.24 6.00
N LEU A 42 1.18 7.01 6.42
CA LEU A 42 0.49 5.73 6.20
C LEU A 42 0.38 5.40 4.71
N LEU A 43 0.03 6.38 3.87
CA LEU A 43 -0.06 6.17 2.42
C LEU A 43 1.29 5.78 1.83
N GLN A 44 2.42 6.35 2.28
CA GLN A 44 3.75 5.95 1.81
C GLN A 44 4.04 4.47 2.12
N GLU A 45 3.72 4.00 3.32
CA GLU A 45 3.88 2.60 3.71
C GLU A 45 3.01 1.66 2.87
N LEU A 46 1.76 2.08 2.61
CA LEU A 46 0.81 1.30 1.81
C LEU A 46 1.21 1.13 0.34
N ARG A 47 2.09 1.99 -0.21
CA ARG A 47 2.56 1.85 -1.61
C ARG A 47 3.32 0.55 -1.85
N LEU A 48 3.98 0.03 -0.82
CA LEU A 48 4.72 -1.24 -0.91
C LEU A 48 3.78 -2.45 -0.94
N GLU A 49 2.50 -2.27 -0.59
CA GLU A 49 1.49 -3.31 -0.47
C GLU A 49 0.20 -2.90 -1.23
N PRO A 50 0.13 -3.10 -2.56
CA PRO A 50 -1.01 -2.65 -3.38
C PRO A 50 -2.39 -3.15 -2.92
N SER A 51 -2.42 -4.34 -2.32
CA SER A 51 -3.65 -4.92 -1.76
C SER A 51 -4.13 -4.21 -0.50
N ASP A 52 -3.21 -3.61 0.25
CA ASP A 52 -3.49 -2.84 1.45
C ASP A 52 -3.90 -1.42 1.08
N TRP A 53 -3.24 -0.82 0.09
CA TRP A 53 -3.62 0.45 -0.51
C TRP A 53 -5.10 0.46 -0.94
N ARG A 54 -5.50 -0.52 -1.78
CA ARG A 54 -6.89 -0.67 -2.23
C ARG A 54 -7.86 -0.87 -1.07
N ASN A 55 -7.45 -1.58 -0.02
CA ASN A 55 -8.32 -1.83 1.12
C ASN A 55 -8.53 -0.57 1.98
N TYR A 56 -7.48 0.23 2.14
CA TYR A 56 -7.52 1.46 2.93
C TYR A 56 -8.26 2.60 2.21
N LEU A 57 -7.87 2.90 0.98
CA LEU A 57 -8.46 3.99 0.19
C LEU A 57 -9.73 3.60 -0.56
N ARG A 58 -10.05 2.30 -0.64
CA ARG A 58 -11.11 1.77 -1.53
C ARG A 58 -10.93 2.19 -2.99
N LEU A 59 -9.68 2.48 -3.36
CA LEU A 59 -9.31 3.06 -4.65
C LEU A 59 -7.95 2.53 -5.11
N ASP A 60 -7.78 2.41 -6.41
CA ASP A 60 -6.50 2.13 -7.04
C ASP A 60 -5.50 3.27 -6.89
N GLU A 61 -4.20 2.94 -6.77
CA GLU A 61 -3.12 3.95 -6.68
C GLU A 61 -3.13 4.89 -7.89
N LYS A 62 -3.27 4.33 -9.09
CA LYS A 62 -3.35 5.13 -10.32
C LYS A 62 -4.54 6.09 -10.31
N ALA A 63 -5.70 5.62 -9.88
CA ALA A 63 -6.91 6.43 -9.81
C ALA A 63 -6.79 7.53 -8.74
N TYR A 64 -6.17 7.22 -7.60
CA TYR A 64 -5.84 8.20 -6.56
C TYR A 64 -4.98 9.34 -7.10
N PHE A 65 -3.87 9.03 -7.78
CA PHE A 65 -2.99 10.07 -8.33
C PHE A 65 -3.65 10.87 -9.45
N GLN A 66 -4.49 10.23 -10.27
CA GLN A 66 -5.27 10.93 -11.27
C GLN A 66 -6.23 11.93 -10.63
N LEU A 67 -7.01 11.49 -9.63
CA LEU A 67 -7.92 12.36 -8.90
C LEU A 67 -7.14 13.49 -8.21
N LEU A 68 -6.06 13.17 -7.52
CA LEU A 68 -5.21 14.15 -6.85
C LEU A 68 -4.72 15.21 -7.84
N ARG A 69 -4.24 14.81 -9.03
CA ARG A 69 -3.82 15.76 -10.07
C ARG A 69 -4.94 16.69 -10.51
N LEU A 70 -6.16 16.18 -10.68
CA LEU A 70 -7.32 16.96 -11.10
C LEU A 70 -7.77 17.96 -10.02
N VAL A 71 -7.78 17.54 -8.75
CA VAL A 71 -8.25 18.39 -7.65
C VAL A 71 -7.17 19.31 -7.08
N THR A 72 -5.89 18.97 -7.26
CA THR A 72 -4.74 19.79 -6.78
C THR A 72 -4.89 21.28 -7.06
N PRO A 73 -5.20 21.76 -8.29
CA PRO A 73 -5.38 23.20 -8.53
C PRO A 73 -6.48 23.84 -7.69
N MET A 74 -7.49 23.07 -7.27
CA MET A 74 -8.63 23.55 -6.47
C MET A 74 -8.34 23.54 -4.96
N ILE A 75 -7.52 22.58 -4.49
CA ILE A 75 -7.21 22.42 -3.06
C ILE A 75 -5.86 23.02 -2.66
N LYS A 76 -5.08 23.52 -3.62
CA LYS A 76 -3.77 24.12 -3.35
C LYS A 76 -3.94 25.39 -2.53
N LYS A 77 -3.29 25.45 -1.37
CA LYS A 77 -3.27 26.63 -0.49
C LYS A 77 -2.85 27.87 -1.29
N LYS A 78 -3.71 28.89 -1.30
CA LYS A 78 -3.37 30.21 -1.84
C LYS A 78 -2.26 30.82 -0.98
N ARG A 79 -1.15 31.24 -1.60
CA ARG A 79 -0.18 32.10 -0.94
C ARG A 79 -0.76 33.51 -0.94
N TYR A 80 -1.01 34.08 0.23
CA TYR A 80 -1.23 35.51 0.34
C TYR A 80 0.16 36.15 0.32
N SER A 81 0.45 36.93 -0.72
CA SER A 81 1.51 37.92 -0.61
C SER A 81 1.03 38.93 0.43
N HIS A 82 1.79 39.10 1.52
CA HIS A 82 1.72 40.36 2.23
C HIS A 82 2.16 41.41 1.20
N GLU A 83 1.21 42.11 0.60
CA GLU A 83 1.49 43.40 -0.02
C GLU A 83 2.23 44.18 1.05
N THR A 84 3.48 44.52 0.77
CA THR A 84 4.26 45.42 1.61
C THR A 84 3.48 46.72 1.64
N VAL A 85 2.67 46.89 2.68
CA VAL A 85 2.05 48.16 3.00
C VAL A 85 3.22 49.11 3.26
N HIS A 86 3.59 49.86 2.22
CA HIS A 86 4.52 50.96 2.36
C HIS A 86 3.85 51.97 3.28
N TYR A 87 4.17 51.92 4.56
CA TYR A 87 3.92 53.04 5.46
C TYR A 87 4.84 54.16 4.99
N SER A 88 4.23 55.19 4.39
CA SER A 88 4.89 56.47 4.15
C SER A 88 5.07 57.18 5.49
N PRO A 89 6.23 57.79 5.77
CA PRO A 89 6.55 58.42 7.05
C PRO A 89 5.66 59.62 7.39
#